data_AF-A0A957UKY0-F1
#
_entry.id   AF-A0A957UKY0-F1
#
_cell.length_a   1.000
_cell.length_b   1.000
_cell.length_c   1.000
_cell.angle_alpha   90.00
_cell.angle_beta   90.00
_cell.angle_gamma   90.00
#
_symmetry.space_group_name_H-M   'P 1'
#
loop_
_entity.id
_entity.type
_entity.pdbx_description
1 polymer ?
#
loop_
_entity_poly.entity_id
_entity_poly.type
_entity_poly.pdbx_seq_one_letter_code
_entity_poly.pdbx_strand_id
1 'polypeptide(L)'
;RFRDLLSHRLRSMVVGQIAVDSNANSTEVSEKALAVALQAAKTEAQSVADSVVTTVHKEGNAVAGLAETLTAVQNGRAQHVVTLADFVQPAYRFVDSGYILLDLSEESDLQSGKVQKLPDAVDSVLRRAMVQGIGVTVLEQHEDLEKLGKIGALTRY
;
A
#
# COMPACT_ATOMS: atom_id res chain seq x y z
N ARG A 1 -10.88 -31.94 7.49
CA ARG A 1 -10.16 -32.98 8.26
C ARG A 1 -8.68 -33.18 7.85
N PHE A 2 -8.18 -32.63 6.73
CA PHE A 2 -6.73 -32.61 6.42
C PHE A 2 -6.00 -31.43 7.10
N ARG A 3 -6.63 -30.25 7.16
CA ARG A 3 -6.03 -29.03 7.72
C ARG A 3 -5.60 -29.17 9.18
N ASP A 4 -6.32 -29.97 9.96
CA ASP A 4 -6.05 -30.17 11.40
C ASP A 4 -4.79 -31.02 11.64
N LEU A 5 -4.35 -31.76 10.62
CA LEU A 5 -3.13 -32.58 10.64
C LEU A 5 -1.86 -31.77 10.30
N LEU A 6 -2.02 -30.56 9.75
CA LEU A 6 -0.89 -29.69 9.42
C LEU A 6 -0.24 -29.14 10.71
N SER A 7 1.07 -28.88 10.66
CA SER A 7 1.75 -28.14 11.73
C SER A 7 1.14 -26.74 11.89
N HIS A 8 1.30 -26.12 13.07
CA HIS A 8 0.80 -24.77 13.31
C HIS A 8 1.31 -23.76 12.26
N ARG A 9 2.60 -23.85 11.91
CA ARG A 9 3.23 -23.02 10.88
C ARG A 9 2.60 -23.20 9.50
N LEU A 10 2.29 -24.43 9.10
CA LEU A 10 1.66 -24.68 7.80
C LEU A 10 0.20 -24.21 7.80
N ARG A 11 -0.53 -24.39 8.91
CA ARG A 11 -1.90 -23.87 9.04
C ARG A 11 -1.97 -22.36 8.92
N SER A 12 -1.00 -21.63 9.48
CA SER A 12 -0.96 -20.16 9.37
C SER A 12 -0.64 -19.66 7.95
N MET A 13 -0.11 -20.52 7.08
CA MET A 13 0.15 -20.18 5.66
C MET A 13 -1.03 -20.54 4.73
N VAL A 14 -2.08 -21.20 5.23
CA VAL A 14 -3.25 -21.57 4.42
C VAL A 14 -4.15 -20.36 4.22
N VAL A 15 -4.13 -19.80 3.00
CA VAL A 15 -4.96 -18.64 2.60
C VAL A 15 -6.39 -19.01 2.21
N GLY A 16 -6.67 -20.29 1.97
CA GLY A 16 -8.02 -20.75 1.62
C GLY A 16 -8.11 -22.26 1.35
N GLN A 17 -9.29 -22.71 0.98
CA GLN A 17 -9.60 -24.11 0.64
C GLN A 17 -10.43 -24.14 -0.63
N ILE A 18 -10.19 -25.15 -1.47
CA ILE A 18 -10.95 -25.39 -2.70
C ILE A 18 -11.61 -26.76 -2.61
N ALA A 19 -12.86 -26.85 -3.08
CA ALA A 19 -13.53 -28.12 -3.33
C ALA A 19 -13.35 -28.49 -4.81
N VAL A 20 -12.78 -29.66 -5.08
CA VAL A 20 -12.49 -30.13 -6.42
C VAL A 20 -12.91 -31.59 -6.55
N ASP A 21 -13.40 -31.97 -7.74
CA ASP A 21 -13.74 -33.35 -8.05
C ASP A 21 -12.47 -34.22 -8.13
N SER A 22 -12.57 -35.48 -7.74
CA SER A 22 -11.48 -36.46 -7.81
C SER A 22 -10.94 -36.67 -9.23
N ASN A 23 -11.76 -36.42 -10.26
CA ASN A 23 -11.40 -36.54 -11.67
C ASN A 23 -10.99 -35.21 -12.33
N ALA A 24 -10.91 -34.12 -11.57
CA ALA A 24 -10.52 -32.82 -12.11
C ALA A 24 -9.10 -32.85 -12.67
N ASN A 25 -8.91 -32.18 -13.81
CA ASN A 25 -7.59 -32.04 -14.40
C ASN A 25 -6.77 -30.93 -13.70
N SER A 26 -5.46 -30.90 -13.97
CA SER A 26 -4.56 -29.93 -13.33
C SER A 26 -4.92 -28.46 -13.62
N THR A 27 -5.52 -28.18 -14.79
CA THR A 27 -5.93 -26.82 -15.16
C THR A 27 -7.09 -26.36 -14.29
N GLU A 28 -8.12 -27.19 -14.12
CA GLU A 28 -9.28 -26.87 -13.28
C GLU A 28 -8.87 -26.64 -11.81
N VAL A 29 -7.96 -27.48 -11.28
CA VAL A 29 -7.40 -27.31 -9.94
C VAL A 29 -6.67 -25.97 -9.83
N SER A 30 -5.84 -25.64 -10.83
CA SER A 30 -5.06 -24.39 -10.87
C SER A 30 -5.94 -23.14 -10.93
N GLU A 31 -6.98 -23.16 -11.77
CA GLU A 31 -7.92 -22.03 -11.90
C GLU A 31 -8.67 -21.77 -10.59
N LYS A 32 -9.19 -22.83 -9.95
CA LYS A 32 -9.88 -22.71 -8.65
C LYS A 32 -8.94 -22.22 -7.55
N ALA A 33 -7.70 -22.74 -7.53
CA ALA A 33 -6.69 -22.30 -6.56
C ALA A 33 -6.33 -20.82 -6.75
N LEU A 34 -6.13 -20.39 -8.00
CA LEU A 34 -5.84 -19.00 -8.34
C LEU A 34 -6.98 -18.06 -7.92
N ALA A 35 -8.23 -18.44 -8.19
CA ALA A 35 -9.39 -17.64 -7.79
C ALA A 35 -9.45 -17.41 -6.27
N VAL A 36 -9.21 -18.47 -5.47
CA VAL A 36 -9.16 -18.36 -4.00
C VAL A 36 -7.97 -17.52 -3.55
N ALA A 37 -6.79 -17.68 -4.16
CA ALA A 37 -5.61 -16.90 -3.82
C ALA A 37 -5.79 -15.40 -4.10
N LEU A 38 -6.35 -15.04 -5.26
CA LEU A 38 -6.67 -13.66 -5.63
C LEU A 38 -7.70 -13.05 -4.67
N GLN A 39 -8.74 -13.79 -4.31
CA GLN A 39 -9.73 -13.33 -3.36
C GLN A 39 -9.12 -13.11 -1.97
N ALA A 40 -8.25 -14.02 -1.50
CA ALA A 40 -7.56 -13.87 -0.22
C ALA A 40 -6.64 -12.63 -0.22
N ALA A 41 -5.86 -12.43 -1.29
CA ALA A 41 -5.00 -11.25 -1.43
C ALA A 41 -5.81 -9.95 -1.46
N LYS A 42 -6.97 -9.94 -2.14
CA LYS A 42 -7.87 -8.79 -2.14
C LYS A 42 -8.43 -8.50 -0.73
N THR A 43 -8.85 -9.52 0.00
CA THR A 43 -9.35 -9.36 1.37
C THR A 43 -8.27 -8.85 2.31
N GLU A 44 -7.05 -9.38 2.20
CA GLU A 44 -5.90 -8.91 2.98
C GLU A 44 -5.58 -7.44 2.66
N ALA A 45 -5.54 -7.07 1.38
CA ALA A 45 -5.33 -5.69 0.96
C ALA A 45 -6.36 -4.73 1.55
N GLN A 46 -7.64 -5.09 1.51
CA GLN A 46 -8.73 -4.32 2.12
C GLN A 46 -8.55 -4.20 3.63
N SER A 47 -8.23 -5.31 4.33
CA SER A 47 -8.00 -5.29 5.77
C SER A 47 -6.83 -4.39 6.20
N VAL A 48 -5.78 -4.28 5.38
CA VAL A 48 -4.66 -3.35 5.65
C VAL A 48 -5.11 -1.90 5.46
N ALA A 49 -5.90 -1.61 4.43
CA ALA A 49 -6.48 -0.27 4.22
C ALA A 49 -7.44 0.11 5.36
N ASP A 50 -8.35 -0.79 5.76
CA ASP A 50 -9.23 -0.63 6.93
C ASP A 50 -8.43 -0.32 8.20
N SER A 51 -7.28 -0.97 8.38
CA SER A 51 -6.39 -0.73 9.52
C SER A 51 -5.77 0.67 9.49
N VAL A 52 -5.39 1.17 8.31
CA VAL A 52 -4.92 2.56 8.15
C VAL A 52 -6.05 3.52 8.48
N VAL A 53 -7.20 3.37 7.84
CA VAL A 53 -8.39 4.23 8.04
C VAL A 53 -8.76 4.27 9.53
N THR A 54 -8.87 3.12 10.17
CA THR A 54 -9.24 3.01 11.59
C THR A 54 -8.22 3.70 12.49
N THR A 55 -6.92 3.50 12.23
CA THR A 55 -5.85 4.09 13.04
C THR A 55 -5.80 5.60 12.88
N VAL A 56 -6.03 6.12 11.67
CA VAL A 56 -6.11 7.57 11.40
C VAL A 56 -7.27 8.20 12.18
N HIS A 57 -8.47 7.61 12.13
CA HIS A 57 -9.64 8.11 12.87
C HIS A 57 -9.45 8.07 14.40
N LYS A 58 -8.59 7.18 14.89
CA LYS A 58 -8.23 7.09 16.31
C LYS A 58 -7.07 8.00 16.71
N GLU A 59 -6.58 8.85 15.79
CA GLU A 59 -5.38 9.68 15.98
C GLU A 59 -4.17 8.85 16.45
N GLY A 60 -4.08 7.60 15.99
CA GLY A 60 -3.00 6.68 16.33
C GLY A 60 -1.81 6.80 15.38
N ASN A 61 -1.00 5.74 15.32
CA ASN A 61 0.21 5.69 14.51
C ASN A 61 -0.10 5.44 13.01
N ALA A 62 -0.87 6.32 12.39
CA ALA A 62 -1.13 6.31 10.95
C ALA A 62 -1.29 7.73 10.42
N VAL A 63 -0.97 7.90 9.13
CA VAL A 63 -1.14 9.16 8.41
C VAL A 63 -1.99 8.92 7.16
N ALA A 64 -2.71 9.96 6.75
CA ALA A 64 -3.54 9.98 5.56
C ALA A 64 -3.16 11.21 4.71
N GLY A 65 -3.38 11.12 3.40
CA GLY A 65 -3.00 12.17 2.47
C GLY A 65 -1.57 11.99 1.95
N LEU A 66 -1.34 12.51 0.75
CA LEU A 66 -0.08 12.30 0.03
C LEU A 66 1.10 13.02 0.70
N ALA A 67 0.90 14.23 1.22
CA ALA A 67 1.98 15.02 1.82
C ALA A 67 2.51 14.35 3.10
N GLU A 68 1.61 13.90 3.96
CA GLU A 68 1.89 13.24 5.23
C GLU A 68 2.49 11.86 4.99
N THR A 69 1.93 11.09 4.04
CA THR A 69 2.45 9.77 3.67
C THR A 69 3.86 9.87 3.10
N LEU A 70 4.08 10.81 2.18
CA LEU A 70 5.39 11.09 1.61
C LEU A 70 6.40 11.45 2.71
N THR A 71 6.02 12.32 3.63
CA THR A 71 6.87 12.73 4.76
C THR A 71 7.20 11.53 5.66
N ALA A 72 6.23 10.68 5.95
CA ALA A 72 6.42 9.47 6.75
C ALA A 72 7.38 8.47 6.07
N VAL A 73 7.27 8.30 4.76
CA VAL A 73 8.17 7.44 3.97
C VAL A 73 9.58 8.05 3.87
N GLN A 74 9.70 9.35 3.60
CA GLN A 74 11.00 10.02 3.52
C GLN A 74 11.78 9.94 4.84
N ASN A 75 11.09 10.05 5.97
CA ASN A 75 11.69 9.98 7.30
C ASN A 75 11.83 8.54 7.83
N GLY A 76 11.49 7.52 7.05
CA GLY A 76 11.58 6.11 7.47
C GLY A 76 10.63 5.71 8.61
N ARG A 77 9.59 6.52 8.87
CA ARG A 77 8.57 6.28 9.91
C ARG A 77 7.47 5.35 9.44
N ALA A 78 7.21 5.32 8.13
CA ALA A 78 6.20 4.44 7.55
C ALA A 78 6.60 2.96 7.66
N GLN A 79 5.63 2.14 8.05
CA GLN A 79 5.73 0.69 8.10
C GLN A 79 5.06 0.05 6.88
N HIS A 80 3.90 0.57 6.48
CA HIS A 80 3.13 0.06 5.36
C HIS A 80 2.36 1.20 4.69
N VAL A 81 2.49 1.36 3.38
CA VAL A 81 1.78 2.36 2.57
C VAL A 81 0.59 1.70 1.87
N VAL A 82 -0.56 2.36 1.90
CA VAL A 82 -1.76 1.96 1.14
C VAL A 82 -2.15 3.07 0.19
N THR A 83 -2.49 2.75 -1.05
CA THR A 83 -2.97 3.73 -2.04
C THR A 83 -4.01 3.12 -2.97
N LEU A 84 -4.84 3.97 -3.57
CA LEU A 84 -5.69 3.56 -4.68
C LEU A 84 -4.90 3.56 -6.00
N ALA A 85 -5.22 2.60 -6.88
CA ALA A 85 -4.53 2.38 -8.15
C ALA A 85 -4.75 3.52 -9.15
N ASP A 86 -5.91 4.18 -9.08
CA ASP A 86 -6.28 5.31 -9.93
C ASP A 86 -5.72 6.65 -9.44
N PHE A 87 -5.08 6.67 -8.27
CA PHE A 87 -4.61 7.90 -7.66
C PHE A 87 -3.27 8.33 -8.24
N VAL A 88 -3.31 9.43 -9.00
CA VAL A 88 -2.13 10.08 -9.58
C VAL A 88 -2.17 11.54 -9.20
N GLN A 89 -1.05 12.04 -8.67
CA GLN A 89 -0.92 13.45 -8.32
C GLN A 89 0.46 13.98 -8.75
N PRO A 90 0.50 15.03 -9.59
CA PRO A 90 1.75 15.71 -9.91
C PRO A 90 2.40 16.35 -8.69
N ALA A 91 3.73 16.47 -8.72
CA ALA A 91 4.51 17.11 -7.68
C ALA A 91 5.80 17.70 -8.24
N TYR A 92 6.65 18.17 -7.35
CA TYR A 92 7.98 18.71 -7.63
C TYR A 92 9.00 18.01 -6.75
N ARG A 93 10.20 17.76 -7.29
CA ARG A 93 11.32 17.17 -6.57
C ARG A 93 12.54 18.06 -6.66
N PHE A 94 13.17 18.34 -5.52
CA PHE A 94 14.51 18.91 -5.52
C PHE A 94 15.52 17.82 -5.90
N VAL A 95 16.30 18.07 -6.95
CA VAL A 95 17.27 17.10 -7.50
C VAL A 95 18.37 16.79 -6.48
N ASP A 96 18.79 17.80 -5.72
CA ASP A 96 19.95 17.69 -4.83
C ASP A 96 19.62 16.96 -3.52
N SER A 97 18.41 17.17 -2.97
CA SER A 97 17.97 16.54 -1.72
C SER A 97 17.04 15.33 -1.93
N GLY A 98 16.38 15.24 -3.08
CA GLY A 98 15.34 14.24 -3.35
C GLY A 98 14.01 14.50 -2.64
N TYR A 99 13.86 15.65 -1.97
CA TYR A 99 12.63 16.06 -1.28
C TYR A 99 11.53 16.37 -2.28
N ILE A 100 10.30 15.94 -2.00
CA ILE A 100 9.14 16.10 -2.89
C ILE A 100 8.13 17.08 -2.26
N LEU A 101 7.60 17.99 -3.06
CA LEU A 101 6.57 18.99 -2.70
C LEU A 101 5.37 18.87 -3.64
N LEU A 102 4.15 19.02 -3.12
CA LEU A 102 2.92 18.95 -3.91
C LEU A 102 2.63 20.24 -4.68
N ASP A 103 3.07 21.38 -4.13
CA ASP A 103 2.93 22.69 -4.78
C ASP A 103 4.18 23.54 -4.53
N LEU A 104 4.47 24.45 -5.47
CA LEU A 104 5.56 25.42 -5.37
C LEU A 104 4.97 26.74 -4.85
N SER A 105 5.11 27.01 -3.56
CA SER A 105 4.84 28.34 -2.99
C SER A 105 6.03 29.29 -3.20
N GLU A 106 5.85 30.59 -3.03
CA GLU A 106 6.94 31.57 -3.10
C GLU A 106 8.08 31.30 -2.08
N GLU A 107 7.81 30.55 -1.00
CA GLU A 107 8.84 30.11 -0.03
C GLU A 107 9.69 28.93 -0.53
N SER A 108 9.25 28.21 -1.58
CA SER A 108 10.02 27.10 -2.17
C SER A 108 11.22 27.57 -3.00
N ASP A 109 11.29 28.86 -3.33
CA ASP A 109 12.44 29.53 -3.96
C ASP A 109 13.63 29.73 -3.01
N LEU A 110 13.46 29.48 -1.70
CA LEU A 110 14.55 29.59 -0.71
C LEU A 110 15.47 28.36 -0.70
N GLN A 111 15.06 27.24 -1.30
CA GLN A 111 15.96 26.11 -1.51
C GLN A 111 16.73 26.30 -2.82
N SER A 112 18.00 26.62 -2.70
CA SER A 112 18.95 26.71 -3.80
C SER A 112 19.21 25.31 -4.38
N GLY A 113 18.33 24.85 -5.27
CA GLY A 113 18.45 23.54 -5.90
C GLY A 113 17.66 23.44 -7.21
N LYS A 114 18.07 22.51 -8.07
CA LYS A 114 17.31 22.26 -9.32
C LYS A 114 16.00 21.56 -8.97
N VAL A 115 14.88 22.16 -9.35
CA VAL A 115 13.55 21.55 -9.19
C VAL A 115 13.19 20.78 -10.46
N GLN A 116 12.73 19.54 -10.29
CA GLN A 116 12.21 18.69 -11.35
C GLN A 116 10.72 18.42 -11.12
N LYS A 117 9.90 18.67 -12.15
CA LYS A 117 8.49 18.28 -12.12
C LYS A 117 8.36 16.76 -12.17
N LEU A 118 7.56 16.22 -11.25
CA LEU A 118 7.17 14.82 -11.20
C LEU A 118 5.75 14.69 -11.78
N PRO A 119 5.55 13.86 -12.81
CA PRO A 119 4.21 13.61 -13.34
C PRO A 119 3.36 12.83 -12.33
N ASP A 120 3.98 11.96 -11.54
CA ASP A 120 3.32 11.18 -10.51
C ASP A 120 4.20 11.06 -9.25
N ALA A 121 3.72 11.69 -8.18
CA ALA A 121 4.31 11.64 -6.86
C ALA A 121 3.98 10.35 -6.12
N VAL A 122 2.83 9.74 -6.40
CA VAL A 122 2.38 8.49 -5.78
C VAL A 122 3.34 7.39 -6.14
N ASP A 123 3.63 7.21 -7.44
CA ASP A 123 4.65 6.29 -7.92
C ASP A 123 6.03 6.52 -7.26
N SER A 124 6.41 7.77 -7.04
CA SER A 124 7.66 8.10 -6.34
C SER A 124 7.66 7.66 -4.87
N VAL A 125 6.52 7.80 -4.17
CA VAL A 125 6.32 7.29 -2.81
C VAL A 125 6.44 5.77 -2.79
N LEU A 126 5.75 5.08 -3.70
CA LEU A 126 5.74 3.63 -3.76
C LEU A 126 7.13 3.05 -4.03
N ARG A 127 7.86 3.60 -5.01
CA ARG A 127 9.25 3.18 -5.30
C ARG A 127 10.15 3.35 -4.09
N ARG A 128 10.04 4.48 -3.39
CA ARG A 128 10.85 4.73 -2.19
C ARG A 128 10.49 3.77 -1.06
N ALA A 129 9.20 3.52 -0.83
CA ALA A 129 8.74 2.55 0.15
C ALA A 129 9.33 1.16 -0.12
N MET A 130 9.26 0.69 -1.37
CA MET A 130 9.84 -0.60 -1.78
C MET A 130 11.36 -0.66 -1.54
N VAL A 131 12.11 0.40 -1.90
CA VAL A 131 13.57 0.45 -1.67
C VAL A 131 13.92 0.41 -0.17
N GLN A 132 13.07 0.96 0.69
CA GLN A 132 13.26 0.96 2.14
C GLN A 132 12.73 -0.31 2.83
N GLY A 133 12.17 -1.26 2.09
CA GLY A 133 11.52 -2.46 2.66
C GLY A 133 10.24 -2.15 3.44
N ILE A 134 9.59 -1.02 3.14
CA ILE A 134 8.27 -0.65 3.66
C ILE A 134 7.22 -1.41 2.86
N GLY A 135 6.24 -1.98 3.55
CA GLY A 135 5.15 -2.71 2.89
C GLY A 135 4.32 -1.78 2.00
N VAL A 136 3.84 -2.28 0.87
CA VAL A 136 3.01 -1.51 -0.07
C VAL A 136 1.80 -2.33 -0.45
N THR A 137 0.61 -1.74 -0.32
CA THR A 137 -0.65 -2.28 -0.83
C THR A 137 -1.29 -1.27 -1.77
N VAL A 138 -1.65 -1.73 -2.97
CA VAL A 138 -2.41 -0.95 -3.94
C VAL A 138 -3.79 -1.58 -4.07
N LEU A 139 -4.84 -0.76 -3.96
CA LEU A 139 -6.23 -1.19 -4.06
C LEU A 139 -6.90 -0.53 -5.27
N GLU A 140 -7.81 -1.23 -5.93
CA GLU A 140 -8.61 -0.63 -7.00
C GLU A 140 -9.62 0.39 -6.46
N GLN A 141 -10.20 0.11 -5.28
CA GLN A 141 -11.25 0.94 -4.68
C GLN A 141 -11.30 0.72 -3.16
N HIS A 142 -11.59 1.80 -2.43
CA HIS A 142 -11.86 1.77 -0.99
C HIS A 142 -12.47 3.11 -0.54
N GLU A 143 -13.77 3.12 -0.22
CA GLU A 143 -14.55 4.35 -0.02
C GLU A 143 -13.97 5.25 1.08
N ASP A 144 -13.60 4.69 2.23
CA ASP A 144 -13.09 5.53 3.33
C ASP A 144 -11.66 6.01 3.11
N LEU A 145 -10.87 5.28 2.32
CA LEU A 145 -9.54 5.73 1.92
C LEU A 145 -9.65 6.87 0.90
N GLU A 146 -10.66 6.85 0.02
CA GLU A 146 -10.95 7.97 -0.89
C GLU A 146 -11.22 9.26 -0.10
N LYS A 147 -12.05 9.18 0.94
CA LYS A 147 -12.37 10.32 1.83
C LYS A 147 -11.13 10.85 2.56
N LEU A 148 -10.17 9.98 2.85
CA LEU A 148 -8.90 10.31 3.50
C LEU A 148 -7.79 10.76 2.52
N GLY A 149 -8.12 10.99 1.25
CA GLY A 149 -7.16 11.50 0.26
C GLY A 149 -6.46 10.40 -0.56
N LYS A 150 -7.08 9.21 -0.67
CA LYS A 150 -6.72 8.10 -1.57
C LYS A 150 -5.37 7.40 -1.30
N ILE A 151 -4.60 7.88 -0.32
CA ILE A 151 -3.33 7.31 0.12
C ILE A 151 -3.16 7.50 1.63
N GLY A 152 -2.49 6.55 2.27
CA GLY A 152 -2.11 6.64 3.67
C GLY A 152 -0.97 5.69 4.02
N ALA A 153 -0.52 5.74 5.27
CA ALA A 153 0.45 4.79 5.78
C ALA A 153 0.25 4.49 7.27
N LEU A 154 0.48 3.23 7.65
CA LEU A 154 0.78 2.87 9.04
C LEU A 154 2.20 3.33 9.35
N THR A 155 2.39 3.88 10.54
CA THR A 155 3.69 4.37 11.03
C THR A 155 4.12 3.59 12.26
N ARG A 156 5.42 3.53 12.53
CA ARG A 156 5.96 2.79 13.68
C ARG A 156 5.79 3.56 15.00
N TYR A 157 5.73 4.89 14.94
CA TYR A 157 5.64 5.83 16.06
C TYR A 157 5.24 7.23 15.60
#